data_AF-A0A3E3I071-F1
#
_entry.id   AF-A0A3E3I071-F1
#
_cell.length_a   1.000
_cell.length_b   1.000
_cell.length_c   1.000
_cell.angle_alpha   90.00
_cell.angle_beta   90.00
_cell.angle_gamma   90.00
#
_symmetry.space_group_name_H-M   'P 1'
#
loop_
_entity.id
_entity.type
_entity.pdbx_description
1 polymer ?
#
loop_
_entity_poly.entity_id
_entity_poly.type
_entity_poly.pdbx_seq_one_letter_code
_entity_poly.pdbx_strand_id
1 'polypeptide(L)' 'MKKTVAINGIQYKLISNELVEVTKNGERLGEIFINSGDWELIEGGVDPIAEAWEDGIGNVLSPEGWG' A
#
# COMPACT_ATOMS: atom_id res chain seq x y z
N MET A 1 -6.02 -7.19 14.77
CA MET A 1 -5.65 -8.21 13.76
C MET A 1 -4.74 -7.55 12.74
N LYS A 2 -3.60 -8.13 12.39
CA LYS A 2 -2.80 -7.65 11.25
C LYS A 2 -3.50 -8.12 9.97
N LYS A 3 -4.00 -7.20 9.16
CA LYS A 3 -4.64 -7.54 7.88
C LYS A 3 -3.62 -7.40 6.75
N THR A 4 -3.61 -8.36 5.84
CA THR A 4 -2.69 -8.38 4.70
C THR A 4 -3.43 -8.80 3.44
N VAL A 5 -3.21 -8.09 2.35
CA VAL A 5 -3.79 -8.35 1.02
C VAL A 5 -2.64 -8.46 0.02
N ALA A 6 -2.74 -9.37 -0.94
CA ALA A 6 -1.76 -9.52 -2.01
C ALA A 6 -2.42 -9.27 -3.37
N ILE A 7 -1.87 -8.33 -4.14
CA ILE A 7 -2.36 -7.93 -5.46
C ILE A 7 -1.17 -7.87 -6.40
N ASN A 8 -1.22 -8.59 -7.53
CA ASN A 8 -0.17 -8.58 -8.56
C ASN A 8 1.28 -8.81 -8.04
N GLY A 9 1.45 -9.61 -6.98
CA GLY A 9 2.75 -9.89 -6.37
C GLY A 9 3.27 -8.82 -5.40
N ILE A 10 2.47 -7.79 -5.14
CA ILE A 10 2.68 -6.78 -4.09
C ILE A 10 1.83 -7.17 -2.89
N GLN A 11 2.40 -7.09 -1.69
CA GLN A 11 1.68 -7.29 -0.44
C GLN A 11 1.47 -5.94 0.26
N TYR A 12 0.22 -5.72 0.65
CA TYR A 12 -0.25 -4.57 1.40
C TYR A 12 -0.59 -5.03 2.81
N LYS A 13 0.09 -4.48 3.81
CA LYS A 13 -0.13 -4.83 5.22
C LYS A 13 -0.58 -3.62 6.00
N LEU A 14 -1.78 -3.70 6.57
CA LEU A 14 -2.34 -2.65 7.42
C LEU A 14 -1.54 -2.58 8.73
N ILE A 15 -0.82 -1.47 8.92
CA ILE A 15 -0.01 -1.21 10.12
C ILE A 15 -0.82 -0.41 11.14
N SER A 16 -1.56 0.58 10.67
CA SER A 16 -2.52 1.39 11.43
C SER A 16 -3.72 1.72 10.55
N ASN A 17 -4.71 2.44 11.07
CA ASN A 17 -5.86 2.89 10.27
C ASN A 17 -5.49 3.91 9.18
N GLU A 18 -4.24 4.40 9.19
CA GLU A 18 -3.77 5.47 8.30
C GLU A 18 -2.54 5.07 7.49
N LEU A 19 -1.98 3.87 7.72
CA LEU A 19 -0.69 3.48 7.17
C LEU A 19 -0.69 2.02 6.73
N VAL A 20 -0.24 1.81 5.50
CA VAL A 20 -0.05 0.49 4.90
C VAL A 20 1.40 0.31 4.49
N GLU A 21 2.02 -0.76 4.98
CA GLU A 21 3.35 -1.19 4.54
C GLU A 21 3.21 -1.99 3.24
N VAL A 22 4.07 -1.67 2.27
CA VAL A 22 4.06 -2.28 0.94
C VAL A 22 5.35 -3.07 0.72
N THR A 23 5.21 -4.36 0.41
CA THR A 23 6.35 -5.25 0.10
C THR A 23 6.14 -5.95 -1.25
N LYS A 24 7.23 -6.29 -1.93
CA LYS A 24 7.21 -7.07 -3.18
C LYS A 24 8.30 -8.12 -3.11
N ASN A 25 7.95 -9.39 -3.31
CA ASN A 25 8.88 -10.52 -3.21
C ASN A 25 9.68 -10.57 -1.88
N GLY A 26 9.09 -10.08 -0.78
CA GLY A 26 9.73 -10.03 0.54
C GLY A 26 10.61 -8.79 0.78
N GLU A 27 10.80 -7.93 -0.21
CA GLU A 27 11.51 -6.65 -0.07
C GLU A 27 10.53 -5.52 0.23
N ARG A 28 10.87 -4.63 1.17
CA ARG A 28 10.05 -3.46 1.52
C ARG A 28 10.23 -2.38 0.45
N LEU A 29 9.12 -2.00 -0.19
CA LEU A 29 9.08 -0.89 -1.15
C LEU A 29 8.90 0.44 -0.42
N GLY A 30 7.97 0.48 0.54
CA GLY A 30 7.64 1.71 1.24
C GLY A 30 6.38 1.59 2.10
N GLU A 31 5.83 2.75 2.45
CA GLU A 31 4.59 2.90 3.20
C GLU A 31 3.70 3.94 2.52
N ILE A 32 2.43 3.62 2.34
CA ILE A 32 1.45 4.55 1.78
C ILE A 32 0.52 5.02 2.89
N PHE A 33 0.16 6.31 2.85
CA PHE A 33 -0.88 6.83 3.73
C PHE A 33 -2.24 6.50 3.13
N ILE A 34 -3.17 6.11 4.01
CA ILE A 34 -4.54 5.78 3.63
C ILE A 34 -5.52 6.52 4.55
N ASN A 35 -6.72 6.74 4.07
CA ASN A 35 -7.82 7.32 4.83
C ASN A 35 -8.86 6.26 5.21
N SER A 36 -9.85 6.67 6.01
CA SER A 36 -11.00 5.83 6.31
C SER A 36 -11.71 5.38 5.03
N GLY A 37 -11.84 4.07 4.82
CA GLY A 37 -12.48 3.47 3.64
C GLY A 37 -11.50 2.97 2.57
N ASP A 38 -10.26 3.46 2.57
CA ASP A 38 -9.27 3.08 1.57
C ASP A 38 -8.80 1.62 1.75
N TRP A 39 -8.74 1.15 2.99
CA TRP A 39 -8.39 -0.24 3.27
C TRP A 39 -9.42 -1.21 2.67
N GLU A 40 -10.71 -0.88 2.73
CA GLU A 40 -11.79 -1.66 2.14
C GLU A 40 -11.70 -1.72 0.61
N LEU A 41 -11.18 -0.67 -0.03
CA LEU A 41 -10.88 -0.67 -1.46
C LEU A 41 -9.72 -1.61 -1.79
N ILE A 42 -8.66 -1.59 -0.98
CA ILE A 42 -7.52 -2.52 -1.11
C ILE A 42 -8.00 -3.97 -0.90
N GLU A 43 -8.81 -4.23 0.13
CA GLU A 43 -9.43 -5.55 0.36
C GLU A 43 -10.31 -5.99 -0.83
N GLY A 44 -10.91 -5.04 -1.55
CA GLY A 44 -11.66 -5.25 -2.78
C GLY A 44 -10.81 -5.46 -4.04
N GLY A 45 -9.48 -5.32 -3.95
CA GLY A 45 -8.54 -5.55 -5.04
C GLY A 45 -8.04 -4.29 -5.76
N VAL A 46 -8.32 -3.09 -5.24
CA VAL A 46 -7.67 -1.87 -5.72
C VAL A 46 -6.18 -1.94 -5.39
N ASP A 47 -5.34 -1.59 -6.37
CA ASP A 47 -3.88 -1.62 -6.28
C ASP A 47 -3.35 -0.19 -6.06
N PRO A 48 -2.97 0.22 -4.83
CA PRO A 48 -2.52 1.57 -4.52
C PRO A 48 -1.35 2.06 -5.38
N ILE A 49 -0.42 1.17 -5.74
CA ILE A 49 0.73 1.53 -6.59
C ILE A 49 0.25 1.84 -8.01
N ALA A 50 -0.70 1.07 -8.56
CA ALA A 50 -1.25 1.33 -9.88
C ALA A 50 -2.09 2.63 -9.93
N GLU A 51 -2.77 2.94 -8.82
CA GLU A 51 -3.57 4.15 -8.65
C GLU A 51 -2.77 5.38 -8.17
N ALA A 52 -1.44 5.25 -8.07
CA ALA A 52 -0.53 6.33 -7.67
C ALA A 52 -0.85 6.97 -6.31
N TRP A 53 -1.18 6.15 -5.29
CA TRP A 53 -1.41 6.65 -3.93
C TRP A 53 -0.12 7.15 -3.27
N GLU A 54 -0.27 8.16 -2.38
CA GLU A 54 0.84 8.94 -1.85
C GLU A 54 1.27 8.53 -0.41
N ASP A 55 2.48 8.92 0.00
CA ASP A 55 2.99 8.82 1.38
C ASP A 55 2.52 9.97 2.31
N GLY A 56 1.53 10.75 1.90
CA GLY A 56 1.03 11.88 2.68
C GLY A 56 1.92 13.12 2.66
N ILE A 57 3.06 13.12 1.95
CA ILE A 57 3.89 14.31 1.67
C ILE A 57 4.06 14.59 0.18
N GLY A 58 3.31 13.87 -0.67
CA GLY A 58 3.24 14.09 -2.11
C GLY A 58 4.10 13.15 -2.96
N ASN A 59 4.75 12.15 -2.37
CA ASN A 59 5.48 11.15 -3.14
C ASN A 59 4.58 9.97 -3.45
N VAL A 60 4.69 9.44 -4.67
CA VAL A 60 3.97 8.24 -5.12
C VAL A 60 4.91 7.04 -5.09
N LEU A 61 4.45 5.92 -4.53
CA LEU A 61 5.23 4.69 -4.49
C LEU A 61 5.13 3.94 -5.83
N SER A 62 6.25 3.52 -6.40
CA SER A 62 6.29 2.68 -7.61
C SER A 62 6.65 1.23 -7.31
N PRO A 63 6.49 0.29 -8.27
CA PRO A 63 6.96 -1.09 -8.13
C PRO A 63 8.47 -1.24 -7.91
N GLU A 64 9.25 -0.19 -8.14
CA GLU A 64 10.70 -0.05 -7.95
C GLU A 64 11.07 0.61 -6.60
N GLY A 65 10.09 1.11 -5.85
CA GLY A 65 10.28 1.84 -4.59
C GLY A 65 9.94 3.32 -4.71
N TRP A 66 10.51 4.13 -3.82
CA TRP A 66 10.41 5.59 -3.89
C TRP A 66 11.31 6.14 -5.00
N GLY A 67 10.76 7.05 -5.81
CA GLY A 67 11.47 7.82 -6.84
C GLY A 67 11.60 9.28 -6.46
#